data_AF-A0A812QJT4-F1
#
_entry.id   AF-A0A812QJT4-F1
#
_cell.length_a   1.000
_cell.length_b   1.000
_cell.length_c   1.000
_cell.angle_alpha   90.00
_cell.angle_beta   90.00
_cell.angle_gamma   90.00
#
_symmetry.space_group_name_H-M   'P 1'
#
loop_
_entity.id
_entity.type
_entity.pdbx_description
1 polymer ?
#
loop_
_entity_poly.entity_id
_entity_poly.type
_entity_poly.pdbx_seq_one_letter_code
_entity_poly.pdbx_strand_id
1 'polypeptide(L)'
;MSEAPGPSPAVVRRRWIAEFSPPPTTQLPLEDLVDDATLRCCRRLTAGVGSLLPQGQIGEFFTLDQFHGSFKPLLKHWSAPSGFCGALAVAGTELLFETLVSGPLAVAGVPHTPDIMADLASAPLCSLDLMRPRVESIMQQIHSCRTGYMKDHSSQFDEPGVQKQYLGAWYANYELSDVLRDYCAQQRAKGVSDAFLDQIVFLRENQWPAYGDATHEERERLPEEQRFGGRKVATESGSEGIHFDPAQGDRSVIIEVPNRRLLLRADEWEAGHAATIGFPRIACIDVGNHFTCAVFFEAPAGEEGVLPSTLHFNTTKSKYSTRHMLQIAHFLFAMRARVEPSLAPEPPETPAPEPLTREAFVIYLEEEDSPLQK
;
A
#
# COMPACT_ATOMS: atom_id res chain seq x y z
N MET A 1 35.36 -10.61 -17.26
CA MET A 1 35.52 -9.40 -16.43
C MET A 1 34.78 -9.71 -15.14
N SER A 2 35.47 -9.80 -13.99
CA SER A 2 34.78 -10.03 -12.70
C SER A 2 34.16 -8.72 -12.26
N GLU A 3 32.84 -8.69 -12.09
CA GLU A 3 32.17 -7.56 -11.45
C GLU A 3 32.73 -7.38 -10.04
N ALA A 4 33.12 -6.15 -9.72
CA ALA A 4 33.58 -5.82 -8.38
C ALA A 4 32.39 -6.03 -7.40
N PRO A 5 32.60 -6.71 -6.26
CA PRO A 5 31.54 -6.85 -5.28
C PRO A 5 31.08 -5.46 -4.82
N GLY A 6 29.76 -5.26 -4.78
CA GLY A 6 29.15 -4.05 -4.27
C GLY A 6 29.56 -3.75 -2.82
N PRO A 7 29.37 -2.51 -2.34
CA PRO A 7 29.67 -2.15 -0.96
C PRO A 7 28.88 -3.02 0.01
N SER A 8 29.51 -3.41 1.13
CA SER A 8 28.82 -4.21 2.15
C SER A 8 27.67 -3.41 2.79
N PRO A 9 26.61 -4.05 3.31
CA PRO A 9 25.50 -3.39 3.99
C PRO A 9 25.96 -2.43 5.11
N ALA A 10 27.03 -2.80 5.84
CA ALA A 10 27.64 -1.94 6.85
C ALA A 10 28.23 -0.64 6.29
N VAL A 11 28.74 -0.65 5.05
CA VAL A 11 29.24 0.54 4.35
C VAL A 11 28.10 1.41 3.86
N VAL A 12 27.04 0.81 3.31
CA VAL A 12 25.82 1.55 2.90
C VAL A 12 25.16 2.22 4.10
N ARG A 13 25.01 1.51 5.21
CA ARG A 13 24.44 2.03 6.47
C ARG A 13 25.28 3.17 7.05
N ARG A 14 26.61 3.02 7.11
CA ARG A 14 27.51 4.10 7.57
C ARG A 14 27.46 5.32 6.66
N ARG A 15 27.38 5.11 5.34
CA ARG A 15 27.27 6.18 4.36
C ARG A 15 25.93 6.92 4.50
N TRP A 16 24.83 6.19 4.72
CA TRP A 16 23.52 6.78 4.98
C TRP A 16 23.52 7.63 6.25
N ILE A 17 24.06 7.08 7.35
CA ILE A 17 24.23 7.81 8.62
C ILE A 17 25.10 9.05 8.45
N ALA A 18 26.15 9.00 7.62
CA ALA A 18 27.06 10.12 7.40
C ALA A 18 26.54 11.17 6.41
N GLU A 19 25.79 10.78 5.38
CA GLU A 19 25.24 11.67 4.35
C GLU A 19 23.93 12.34 4.80
N PHE A 20 23.15 11.68 5.65
CA PHE A 20 21.80 12.14 6.05
C PHE A 20 21.68 12.46 7.56
N SER A 21 22.80 12.59 8.28
CA SER A 21 22.78 13.03 9.69
C SER A 21 24.12 13.66 10.12
N PRO A 22 24.12 14.76 10.88
CA PRO A 22 24.21 14.66 12.33
C PRO A 22 22.89 14.10 12.88
N PRO A 23 22.91 13.26 13.92
CA PRO A 23 21.71 12.63 14.45
C PRO A 23 20.66 13.71 14.74
N PRO A 24 19.41 13.56 14.28
CA PRO A 24 18.38 14.53 14.57
C PRO A 24 18.29 14.74 16.08
N THR A 25 18.30 16.00 16.51
CA THR A 25 18.24 16.41 17.93
C THR A 25 16.98 15.94 18.66
N THR A 26 16.04 15.33 17.96
CA THR A 26 14.75 14.83 18.45
C THR A 26 14.49 13.41 17.94
N GLN A 27 15.44 12.50 18.07
CA GLN A 27 15.12 11.08 17.99
C GLN A 27 14.32 10.70 19.25
N LEU A 28 13.06 10.30 19.08
CA LEU A 28 12.36 9.57 20.13
C LEU A 28 13.18 8.32 20.45
N PRO A 29 13.29 7.91 21.72
CA PRO A 29 13.96 6.66 22.08
C PRO A 29 13.44 5.53 21.19
N LEU A 30 14.33 4.70 20.66
CA LEU A 30 13.95 3.61 19.76
C LEU A 30 12.93 2.69 20.46
N GLU A 31 13.05 2.53 21.78
CA GLU A 31 12.09 1.81 22.63
C GLU A 31 10.67 2.41 22.69
N ASP A 32 10.49 3.70 22.37
CA ASP A 32 9.18 4.35 22.30
C ASP A 32 8.56 4.25 20.88
N LEU A 33 9.39 4.00 19.86
CA LEU A 33 8.98 3.92 18.45
C LEU A 33 8.71 2.49 17.98
N VAL A 34 9.43 1.51 18.52
CA VAL A 34 9.39 0.10 18.10
C VAL A 34 9.60 -0.75 19.35
N ASP A 35 8.55 -1.36 19.88
CA ASP A 35 8.73 -2.32 20.97
C ASP A 35 9.34 -3.64 20.44
N ASP A 36 10.02 -4.42 21.29
CA ASP A 36 10.59 -5.71 20.89
C ASP A 36 9.52 -6.69 20.35
N ALA A 37 8.23 -6.45 20.65
CA ALA A 37 7.14 -7.22 20.08
C ALA A 37 6.93 -6.89 18.59
N THR A 38 7.12 -5.64 18.18
CA THR A 38 7.05 -5.15 16.79
C THR A 38 8.13 -5.79 15.92
N LEU A 39 9.37 -5.86 16.40
CA LEU A 39 10.47 -6.53 15.68
C LEU A 39 10.25 -8.05 15.53
N ARG A 40 9.44 -8.66 16.41
CA ARG A 40 9.07 -10.08 16.37
C ARG A 40 7.84 -10.39 15.50
N CYS A 41 7.23 -9.40 14.83
CA CYS A 41 5.98 -9.59 14.08
C CYS A 41 6.13 -10.08 12.62
N CYS A 42 7.33 -10.43 12.14
CA CYS A 42 7.47 -11.09 10.83
C CYS A 42 6.91 -12.51 10.90
N ARG A 43 5.71 -12.73 10.34
CA ARG A 43 5.07 -14.05 10.28
C ARG A 43 5.35 -14.70 8.94
N ARG A 44 5.92 -15.89 8.93
CA ARG A 44 5.95 -16.71 7.70
C ARG A 44 4.54 -17.24 7.46
N LEU A 45 3.94 -16.91 6.33
CA LEU A 45 2.69 -17.53 5.91
C LEU A 45 3.03 -18.70 4.98
N THR A 46 3.04 -19.90 5.54
CA THR A 46 3.09 -21.11 4.74
C THR A 46 1.69 -21.40 4.21
N ALA A 47 1.54 -21.51 2.89
CA ALA A 47 0.32 -22.05 2.31
C ALA A 47 0.14 -23.48 2.86
N GLY A 48 -1.05 -23.79 3.39
CA GLY A 48 -1.35 -25.12 3.92
C GLY A 48 -1.14 -26.21 2.86
N VAL A 49 -0.75 -27.41 3.30
CA VAL A 49 -0.53 -28.57 2.43
C VAL A 49 -1.79 -28.82 1.58
N GLY A 50 -1.64 -28.75 0.25
CA GLY A 50 -2.74 -28.94 -0.71
C GLY A 50 -3.38 -27.66 -1.27
N SER A 51 -2.93 -26.48 -0.85
CA SER A 51 -3.36 -25.21 -1.45
C SER A 51 -2.69 -24.97 -2.82
N LEU A 52 -3.48 -24.56 -3.82
CA LEU A 52 -2.98 -24.09 -5.13
C LEU A 52 -2.39 -22.67 -5.07
N LEU A 53 -2.38 -22.02 -3.90
CA LEU A 53 -1.88 -20.66 -3.76
C LEU A 53 -0.35 -20.64 -3.77
N PRO A 54 0.28 -19.64 -4.43
CA PRO A 54 1.72 -19.48 -4.39
C PRO A 54 2.18 -19.26 -2.95
N GLN A 55 3.26 -19.96 -2.57
CA GLN A 55 3.94 -19.70 -1.29
C GLN A 55 4.55 -18.29 -1.32
N GLY A 56 4.51 -17.60 -0.18
CA GLY A 56 5.08 -16.26 -0.03
C GLY A 56 5.33 -15.90 1.43
N GLN A 57 5.90 -14.73 1.69
CA GLN A 57 6.12 -14.23 3.05
C GLN A 57 5.42 -12.90 3.26
N ILE A 58 4.77 -12.72 4.42
CA ILE A 58 4.16 -11.44 4.79
C ILE A 58 4.73 -10.96 6.12
N GLY A 59 5.55 -9.92 6.06
CA GLY A 59 5.94 -9.16 7.24
C GLY A 59 4.96 -8.03 7.52
N GLU A 60 4.77 -7.72 8.79
CA GLU A 60 4.05 -6.54 9.25
C GLU A 60 4.96 -5.76 10.20
N PHE A 61 5.06 -4.46 9.99
CA PHE A 61 5.85 -3.54 10.77
C PHE A 61 4.99 -2.36 11.20
N PHE A 62 5.09 -1.96 12.46
CA PHE A 62 4.41 -0.76 12.95
C PHE A 62 5.30 0.43 12.71
N THR A 63 4.80 1.40 11.94
CA THR A 63 5.50 2.67 11.74
C THR A 63 5.05 3.68 12.78
N LEU A 64 5.26 4.97 12.49
CA LEU A 64 4.80 6.04 13.32
C LEU A 64 3.25 6.00 13.47
N ASP A 65 2.80 5.94 14.72
CA ASP A 65 1.38 5.91 15.07
C ASP A 65 0.71 7.24 14.67
N GLN A 66 -0.36 7.18 13.86
CA GLN A 66 -1.14 8.36 13.49
C GLN A 66 -1.69 9.13 14.70
N PHE A 67 -1.89 8.44 15.83
CA PHE A 67 -2.37 9.08 17.05
C PHE A 67 -1.26 9.75 17.86
N HIS A 68 -0.01 9.74 17.37
CA HIS A 68 1.11 10.38 18.02
C HIS A 68 0.86 11.89 18.21
N GLY A 69 1.15 12.39 19.42
CA GLY A 69 0.79 13.75 19.85
C GLY A 69 1.39 14.88 18.99
N SER A 70 2.51 14.61 18.32
CA SER A 70 3.19 15.57 17.43
C SER A 70 2.36 15.98 16.21
N PHE A 71 1.36 15.19 15.81
CA PHE A 71 0.49 15.52 14.68
C PHE A 71 -0.67 16.43 15.04
N LYS A 72 -1.06 16.52 16.33
CA LYS A 72 -2.21 17.33 16.77
C LYS A 72 -2.17 18.79 16.29
N PRO A 73 -1.01 19.49 16.32
CA PRO A 73 -0.92 20.85 15.77
C PRO A 73 -1.23 20.90 14.27
N LEU A 74 -0.75 19.93 13.49
CA LEU A 74 -0.99 19.85 12.05
C LEU A 74 -2.46 19.56 11.75
N LEU A 75 -3.07 18.61 12.46
CA LEU A 75 -4.49 18.28 12.30
C LEU A 75 -5.38 19.49 12.55
N LYS A 76 -5.09 20.24 13.61
CA LYS A 76 -5.81 21.48 13.91
C LYS A 76 -5.55 22.55 12.86
N HIS A 77 -4.30 22.71 12.40
CA HIS A 77 -3.93 23.73 11.44
C HIS A 77 -4.61 23.54 10.09
N TRP A 78 -4.61 22.31 9.58
CA TRP A 78 -5.16 21.96 8.26
C TRP A 78 -6.61 21.46 8.30
N SER A 79 -7.26 21.52 9.46
CA SER A 79 -8.62 20.95 9.68
C SER A 79 -8.74 19.49 9.25
N ALA A 80 -7.66 18.72 9.34
CA ALA A 80 -7.60 17.34 8.89
C ALA A 80 -8.35 16.39 9.84
N PRO A 81 -8.87 15.26 9.33
CA PRO A 81 -9.50 14.23 10.15
C PRO A 81 -8.51 13.62 11.16
N SER A 82 -9.00 13.14 12.30
CA SER A 82 -8.17 12.38 13.24
C SER A 82 -7.65 11.07 12.65
N GLY A 83 -8.39 10.48 11.72
CA GLY A 83 -8.01 9.30 10.93
C GLY A 83 -7.23 9.66 9.65
N PHE A 84 -6.17 10.44 9.75
CA PHE A 84 -5.36 10.88 8.60
C PHE A 84 -4.38 9.80 8.08
N CYS A 85 -4.60 8.52 8.37
CA CYS A 85 -3.81 7.37 7.90
C CYS A 85 -3.47 7.44 6.40
N GLY A 86 -4.39 7.95 5.57
CA GLY A 86 -4.14 8.14 4.14
C GLY A 86 -2.90 9.00 3.86
N ALA A 87 -2.73 10.13 4.56
CA ALA A 87 -1.56 10.98 4.40
C ALA A 87 -0.28 10.31 4.92
N LEU A 88 -0.36 9.50 5.99
CA LEU A 88 0.78 8.72 6.48
C LEU A 88 1.17 7.60 5.50
N ALA A 89 0.20 6.90 4.93
CA ALA A 89 0.43 5.85 3.95
C ALA A 89 1.06 6.40 2.66
N VAL A 90 0.58 7.56 2.17
CA VAL A 90 1.18 8.24 1.03
C VAL A 90 2.59 8.72 1.36
N ALA A 91 2.81 9.41 2.49
CA ALA A 91 4.15 9.83 2.91
C ALA A 91 5.12 8.64 3.07
N GLY A 92 4.63 7.51 3.58
CA GLY A 92 5.41 6.28 3.67
C GLY A 92 5.75 5.70 2.30
N THR A 93 4.80 5.73 1.37
CA THR A 93 5.01 5.34 -0.04
C THR A 93 6.09 6.20 -0.70
N GLU A 94 6.05 7.52 -0.51
CA GLU A 94 7.08 8.45 -1.01
C GLU A 94 8.47 8.13 -0.43
N LEU A 95 8.56 7.93 0.89
CA LEU A 95 9.81 7.62 1.57
C LEU A 95 10.39 6.26 1.13
N LEU A 96 9.55 5.25 0.97
CA LEU A 96 9.94 3.95 0.46
C LEU A 96 10.47 4.06 -0.97
N PHE A 97 9.81 4.84 -1.82
CA PHE A 97 10.26 5.07 -3.20
C PHE A 97 11.61 5.78 -3.23
N GLU A 98 11.74 6.83 -2.43
CA GLU A 98 12.98 7.59 -2.32
C GLU A 98 14.13 6.79 -1.73
N THR A 99 13.84 5.77 -0.93
CA THR A 99 14.86 4.91 -0.31
C THR A 99 15.26 3.75 -1.22
N LEU A 100 14.27 3.06 -1.79
CA LEU A 100 14.44 1.79 -2.49
C LEU A 100 14.68 1.95 -3.99
N VAL A 101 14.12 2.99 -4.61
CA VAL A 101 14.04 3.09 -6.08
C VAL A 101 14.88 4.24 -6.62
N SER A 102 14.80 5.43 -6.02
CA SER A 102 15.66 6.56 -6.40
C SER A 102 16.82 6.78 -5.43
N GLY A 103 16.96 5.89 -4.45
CA GLY A 103 17.74 6.13 -3.25
C GLY A 103 19.03 5.33 -3.10
N PRO A 104 19.60 5.38 -1.90
CA PRO A 104 20.83 4.68 -1.54
C PRO A 104 20.76 3.16 -1.76
N LEU A 105 19.58 2.55 -1.64
CA LEU A 105 19.40 1.11 -1.87
C LEU A 105 19.22 0.77 -3.36
N ALA A 106 18.79 1.70 -4.21
CA ALA A 106 18.66 1.48 -5.65
C ALA A 106 20.02 1.35 -6.35
N VAL A 107 21.02 2.10 -5.87
CA VAL A 107 22.38 2.11 -6.43
C VAL A 107 23.12 0.79 -6.16
N ALA A 108 22.66 -0.03 -5.21
CA ALA A 108 23.31 -1.28 -4.83
C ALA A 108 23.02 -2.45 -5.79
N GLY A 109 22.18 -2.28 -6.80
CA GLY A 109 21.65 -3.39 -7.60
C GLY A 109 20.58 -4.17 -6.84
N VAL A 110 19.86 -5.05 -7.56
CA VAL A 110 18.73 -5.83 -7.04
C VAL A 110 19.01 -6.34 -5.62
N PRO A 111 18.08 -6.14 -4.65
CA PRO A 111 18.34 -6.44 -3.25
C PRO A 111 18.38 -7.95 -3.02
N HIS A 112 19.52 -8.56 -3.30
CA HIS A 112 19.86 -9.91 -2.87
C HIS A 112 20.49 -9.91 -1.47
N THR A 113 20.42 -8.79 -0.73
CA THR A 113 20.99 -8.67 0.60
C THR A 113 20.08 -9.32 1.66
N PRO A 114 20.61 -10.21 2.51
CA PRO A 114 19.86 -10.87 3.59
C PRO A 114 19.20 -9.95 4.61
N ASP A 115 19.47 -8.63 4.56
CA ASP A 115 19.09 -7.68 5.62
C ASP A 115 18.15 -6.57 5.15
N ILE A 116 17.50 -6.72 3.97
CA ILE A 116 16.51 -5.74 3.48
C ILE A 116 15.42 -5.48 4.52
N MET A 117 15.06 -6.49 5.31
CA MET A 117 14.09 -6.38 6.39
C MET A 117 14.60 -5.52 7.55
N ALA A 118 15.88 -5.61 7.94
CA ALA A 118 16.42 -4.75 8.99
C ALA A 118 16.72 -3.33 8.48
N ASP A 119 17.13 -3.19 7.23
CA ASP A 119 17.30 -1.88 6.59
C ASP A 119 15.94 -1.17 6.44
N LEU A 120 14.87 -1.91 6.14
CA LEU A 120 13.49 -1.41 6.13
C LEU A 120 12.89 -1.24 7.54
N ALA A 121 13.31 -2.02 8.53
CA ALA A 121 12.87 -1.85 9.93
C ALA A 121 13.57 -0.66 10.62
N SER A 122 14.77 -0.31 10.18
CA SER A 122 15.47 0.92 10.59
C SER A 122 15.12 2.14 9.71
N ALA A 123 14.06 2.01 8.89
CA ALA A 123 13.75 2.93 7.81
C ALA A 123 13.36 4.35 8.27
N PRO A 124 13.44 5.30 7.32
CA PRO A 124 12.81 6.62 7.40
C PRO A 124 11.36 6.65 7.91
N LEU A 125 10.62 5.55 7.79
CA LEU A 125 9.21 5.46 8.14
C LEU A 125 8.91 5.64 9.63
N CYS A 126 9.88 5.37 10.51
CA CYS A 126 9.76 5.63 11.95
C CYS A 126 10.33 7.00 12.35
N SER A 127 10.95 7.73 11.41
CA SER A 127 11.53 9.04 11.68
C SER A 127 10.45 10.11 11.61
N LEU A 128 10.08 10.66 12.78
CA LEU A 128 9.14 11.78 12.85
C LEU A 128 9.63 12.98 12.03
N ASP A 129 10.94 13.22 11.99
CA ASP A 129 11.54 14.36 11.26
C ASP A 129 11.44 14.21 9.75
N LEU A 130 11.39 12.98 9.23
CA LEU A 130 11.21 12.71 7.80
C LEU A 130 9.73 12.59 7.42
N MET A 131 8.93 11.99 8.30
CA MET A 131 7.51 11.72 8.07
C MET A 131 6.66 12.99 8.22
N ARG A 132 6.86 13.77 9.28
CA ARG A 132 6.01 14.91 9.61
C ARG A 132 5.94 15.97 8.51
N PRO A 133 7.06 16.42 7.89
CA PRO A 133 7.00 17.42 6.83
C PRO A 133 6.24 16.92 5.58
N ARG A 134 6.35 15.62 5.26
CA ARG A 134 5.62 15.01 4.14
C ARG A 134 4.13 14.94 4.43
N VAL A 135 3.76 14.44 5.61
CA VAL A 135 2.37 14.42 6.07
C VAL A 135 1.78 15.84 6.04
N GLU A 136 2.51 16.84 6.52
CA GLU A 136 2.08 18.24 6.47
C GLU A 136 1.86 18.72 5.03
N SER A 137 2.78 18.44 4.12
CA SER A 137 2.64 18.78 2.69
C SER A 137 1.39 18.15 2.07
N ILE A 138 1.13 16.88 2.37
CA ILE A 138 -0.04 16.15 1.85
C ILE A 138 -1.34 16.74 2.43
N MET A 139 -1.37 17.02 3.74
CA MET A 139 -2.51 17.69 4.40
C MET A 139 -2.79 19.04 3.76
N GLN A 140 -1.75 19.84 3.52
CA GLN A 140 -1.85 21.13 2.87
C GLN A 140 -2.41 21.01 1.46
N GLN A 141 -1.94 20.04 0.67
CA GLN A 141 -2.42 19.82 -0.69
C GLN A 141 -3.91 19.47 -0.71
N ILE A 142 -4.34 18.48 0.09
CA ILE A 142 -5.75 18.09 0.20
C ILE A 142 -6.60 19.27 0.69
N HIS A 143 -6.15 19.98 1.72
CA HIS A 143 -6.85 21.17 2.22
C HIS A 143 -7.01 22.25 1.14
N SER A 144 -5.96 22.48 0.34
CA SER A 144 -5.99 23.45 -0.76
C SER A 144 -6.97 23.04 -1.85
N CYS A 145 -7.03 21.75 -2.21
CA CYS A 145 -8.01 21.23 -3.16
C CYS A 145 -9.44 21.42 -2.64
N ARG A 146 -9.73 20.99 -1.40
CA ARG A 146 -11.04 21.11 -0.76
C ARG A 146 -11.50 22.57 -0.69
N THR A 147 -10.64 23.47 -0.24
CA THR A 147 -10.98 24.91 -0.15
C THR A 147 -11.15 25.56 -1.52
N GLY A 148 -10.39 25.12 -2.52
CA GLY A 148 -10.58 25.51 -3.92
C GLY A 148 -11.96 25.10 -4.44
N TYR A 149 -12.32 23.83 -4.27
CA TYR A 149 -13.63 23.34 -4.70
C TYR A 149 -14.79 24.04 -3.97
N MET A 150 -14.68 24.25 -2.65
CA MET A 150 -15.67 25.00 -1.89
C MET A 150 -15.89 26.42 -2.42
N LYS A 151 -14.81 27.08 -2.83
CA LYS A 151 -14.88 28.43 -3.41
C LYS A 151 -15.61 28.41 -4.76
N ASP A 152 -15.33 27.40 -5.59
CA ASP A 152 -15.92 27.27 -6.93
C ASP A 152 -17.38 26.78 -6.88
N HIS A 153 -17.79 26.16 -5.76
CA HIS A 153 -19.12 25.59 -5.55
C HIS A 153 -19.82 26.15 -4.30
N SER A 154 -19.63 27.45 -4.02
CA SER A 154 -20.03 28.06 -2.74
C SER A 154 -21.49 27.78 -2.33
N SER A 155 -22.42 27.68 -3.28
CA SER A 155 -23.83 27.39 -3.02
C SER A 155 -24.09 26.00 -2.41
N GLN A 156 -23.15 25.05 -2.56
CA GLN A 156 -23.22 23.75 -1.90
C GLN A 156 -22.80 23.81 -0.42
N PHE A 157 -22.26 24.96 0.03
CA PHE A 157 -21.58 25.14 1.31
C PHE A 157 -22.12 26.32 2.13
N ASP A 158 -23.32 26.81 1.81
CA ASP A 158 -23.98 27.92 2.50
C ASP A 158 -24.54 27.52 3.89
N GLU A 159 -24.78 26.22 4.09
CA GLU A 159 -25.35 25.70 5.33
C GLU A 159 -24.34 25.74 6.50
N PRO A 160 -24.76 26.19 7.69
CA PRO A 160 -23.89 26.23 8.86
C PRO A 160 -23.29 24.85 9.19
N GLY A 161 -21.96 24.78 9.19
CA GLY A 161 -21.23 23.58 9.61
C GLY A 161 -20.83 22.63 8.47
N VAL A 162 -21.46 22.71 7.29
CA VAL A 162 -21.13 21.86 6.13
C VAL A 162 -19.67 22.02 5.71
N GLN A 163 -19.16 23.26 5.69
CA GLN A 163 -17.75 23.53 5.41
C GLN A 163 -16.79 22.82 6.37
N LYS A 164 -17.11 22.85 7.67
CA LYS A 164 -16.28 22.21 8.70
C LYS A 164 -16.35 20.69 8.60
N GLN A 165 -17.55 20.15 8.34
CA GLN A 165 -17.76 18.72 8.14
C GLN A 165 -16.99 18.22 6.93
N TYR A 166 -17.08 18.94 5.82
CA TYR A 166 -16.40 18.60 4.57
C TYR A 166 -14.87 18.67 4.71
N LEU A 167 -14.32 19.75 5.28
CA LEU A 167 -12.88 19.86 5.52
C LEU A 167 -12.36 18.80 6.49
N GLY A 168 -13.15 18.43 7.50
CA GLY A 168 -12.82 17.42 8.50
C GLY A 168 -13.19 15.98 8.12
N ALA A 169 -13.75 15.76 6.92
CA ALA A 169 -14.07 14.43 6.42
C ALA A 169 -12.79 13.61 6.22
N TRP A 170 -12.92 12.28 6.26
CA TRP A 170 -11.80 11.38 5.95
C TRP A 170 -11.25 11.65 4.56
N TYR A 171 -9.98 11.31 4.34
CA TYR A 171 -9.40 11.44 3.01
C TYR A 171 -9.96 10.35 2.12
N ALA A 172 -10.56 10.77 1.01
CA ALA A 172 -11.12 9.89 0.01
C ALA A 172 -10.02 9.33 -0.89
N ASN A 173 -10.30 8.19 -1.53
CA ASN A 173 -9.33 7.53 -2.39
C ASN A 173 -8.89 8.42 -3.56
N TYR A 174 -9.79 9.19 -4.16
CA TYR A 174 -9.42 10.08 -5.27
C TYR A 174 -8.45 11.18 -4.82
N GLU A 175 -8.56 11.69 -3.59
CA GLU A 175 -7.66 12.74 -3.07
C GLU A 175 -6.24 12.20 -2.90
N LEU A 176 -6.11 11.01 -2.32
CA LEU A 176 -4.81 10.33 -2.17
C LEU A 176 -4.23 9.94 -3.54
N SER A 177 -5.09 9.57 -4.49
CA SER A 177 -4.69 9.28 -5.87
C SER A 177 -4.10 10.53 -6.55
N ASP A 178 -4.73 11.69 -6.38
CA ASP A 178 -4.25 12.96 -6.93
C ASP A 178 -2.91 13.38 -6.32
N VAL A 179 -2.73 13.21 -5.00
CA VAL A 179 -1.44 13.43 -4.33
C VAL A 179 -0.36 12.52 -4.91
N LEU A 180 -0.62 11.22 -5.08
CA LEU A 180 0.35 10.27 -5.65
C LEU A 180 0.67 10.58 -7.12
N ARG A 181 -0.31 11.03 -7.92
CA ARG A 181 -0.11 11.47 -9.31
C ARG A 181 0.82 12.69 -9.37
N ASP A 182 0.58 13.68 -8.50
CA ASP A 182 1.41 14.87 -8.41
C ASP A 182 2.83 14.54 -7.94
N TYR A 183 2.98 13.63 -6.97
CA TYR A 183 4.27 13.09 -6.57
C TYR A 183 5.01 12.44 -7.76
N CYS A 184 4.34 11.56 -8.51
CA CYS A 184 4.93 10.94 -9.71
C CYS A 184 5.35 11.99 -10.74
N ALA A 185 4.53 13.02 -10.97
CA ALA A 185 4.86 14.12 -11.87
C ALA A 185 6.10 14.91 -11.42
N GLN A 186 6.22 15.17 -10.12
CA GLN A 186 7.40 15.85 -9.53
C GLN A 186 8.67 14.99 -9.68
N GLN A 187 8.59 13.68 -9.43
CA GLN A 187 9.73 12.78 -9.61
C GLN A 187 10.14 12.66 -11.08
N ARG A 188 9.17 12.61 -12.00
CA ARG A 188 9.43 12.67 -13.44
C ARG A 188 10.17 13.95 -13.82
N ALA A 189 9.76 15.10 -13.29
CA ALA A 189 10.44 16.38 -13.53
C ALA A 189 11.90 16.40 -13.00
N LYS A 190 12.23 15.54 -12.03
CA LYS A 190 13.60 15.31 -11.54
C LYS A 190 14.38 14.28 -12.38
N GLY A 191 13.80 13.76 -13.46
CA GLY A 191 14.44 12.82 -14.38
C GLY A 191 14.24 11.34 -14.04
N VAL A 192 13.35 11.01 -13.10
CA VAL A 192 12.98 9.61 -12.82
C VAL A 192 12.20 9.04 -14.01
N SER A 193 12.61 7.87 -14.51
CA SER A 193 11.96 7.24 -15.66
C SER A 193 10.57 6.71 -15.31
N ASP A 194 9.67 6.67 -16.28
CA ASP A 194 8.32 6.13 -16.06
C ASP A 194 8.36 4.67 -15.58
N ALA A 195 9.33 3.86 -16.02
CA ALA A 195 9.44 2.47 -15.60
C ALA A 195 9.67 2.30 -14.08
N PHE A 196 10.35 3.27 -13.45
CA PHE A 196 10.49 3.32 -12.00
C PHE A 196 9.22 3.87 -11.34
N LEU A 197 8.62 4.93 -11.90
CA LEU A 197 7.38 5.49 -11.35
C LEU A 197 6.20 4.50 -11.41
N ASP A 198 6.18 3.62 -12.41
CA ASP A 198 5.20 2.54 -12.54
C ASP A 198 5.34 1.46 -11.44
N GLN A 199 6.41 1.51 -10.60
CA GLN A 199 6.54 0.67 -9.40
C GLN A 199 5.68 1.18 -8.23
N ILE A 200 5.21 2.42 -8.27
CA ILE A 200 4.27 2.98 -7.30
C ILE A 200 2.87 2.56 -7.74
N VAL A 201 2.17 1.85 -6.86
CA VAL A 201 0.77 1.46 -7.06
C VAL A 201 -0.09 1.96 -5.92
N PHE A 202 -1.37 2.13 -6.18
CA PHE A 202 -2.36 2.36 -5.15
C PHE A 202 -3.42 1.27 -5.24
N LEU A 203 -3.44 0.37 -4.25
CA LEU A 203 -4.43 -0.68 -4.12
C LEU A 203 -5.56 -0.14 -3.28
N ARG A 204 -6.71 0.10 -3.90
CA ARG A 204 -7.82 0.79 -3.24
C ARG A 204 -9.13 0.04 -3.33
N GLU A 205 -9.98 0.18 -2.32
CA GLU A 205 -11.31 -0.39 -2.32
C GLU A 205 -12.14 0.27 -3.43
N ASN A 206 -12.91 -0.54 -4.16
CA ASN A 206 -13.87 -0.05 -5.14
C ASN A 206 -15.04 0.63 -4.40
N GLN A 207 -15.16 1.94 -4.55
CA GLN A 207 -16.16 2.78 -3.90
C GLN A 207 -17.41 3.00 -4.78
N TRP A 208 -17.48 2.43 -5.99
CA TRP A 208 -18.67 2.54 -6.86
C TRP A 208 -19.99 2.19 -6.15
N PRO A 209 -20.07 1.14 -5.28
CA PRO A 209 -21.29 0.85 -4.55
C PRO A 209 -21.78 1.99 -3.64
N ALA A 210 -20.91 2.92 -3.26
CA ALA A 210 -21.23 4.10 -2.44
C ALA A 210 -21.69 5.32 -3.26
N TYR A 211 -21.75 5.23 -4.60
CA TYR A 211 -22.11 6.36 -5.48
C TYR A 211 -23.44 7.05 -5.11
N GLY A 212 -24.42 6.29 -4.63
CA GLY A 212 -25.72 6.82 -4.22
C GLY A 212 -25.65 7.80 -3.04
N ASP A 213 -24.70 7.59 -2.13
CA ASP A 213 -24.52 8.38 -0.91
C ASP A 213 -23.44 9.46 -1.05
N ALA A 214 -22.58 9.32 -2.06
CA ALA A 214 -21.47 10.23 -2.29
C ALA A 214 -21.97 11.66 -2.54
N THR A 215 -21.18 12.62 -2.06
CA THR A 215 -21.45 14.06 -2.16
C THR A 215 -20.25 14.77 -2.80
N HIS A 216 -20.47 16.01 -3.26
CA HIS A 216 -19.42 16.90 -3.77
C HIS A 216 -18.50 16.21 -4.81
N GLU A 217 -17.18 16.43 -4.74
CA GLU A 217 -16.23 15.83 -5.69
C GLU A 217 -16.27 14.32 -5.69
N GLU A 218 -16.47 13.66 -4.55
CA GLU A 218 -16.49 12.20 -4.51
C GLU A 218 -17.53 11.66 -5.49
N ARG A 219 -18.73 12.25 -5.50
CA ARG A 219 -19.78 11.90 -6.47
C ARG A 219 -19.38 12.17 -7.91
N GLU A 220 -18.63 13.24 -8.18
CA GLU A 220 -18.15 13.58 -9.51
C GLU A 220 -17.04 12.64 -10.00
N ARG A 221 -16.25 12.09 -9.09
CA ARG A 221 -15.07 11.24 -9.38
C ARG A 221 -15.43 9.75 -9.47
N LEU A 222 -16.42 9.28 -8.69
CA LEU A 222 -16.83 7.87 -8.66
C LEU A 222 -17.28 7.25 -10.00
N PRO A 223 -17.80 7.98 -11.01
CA PRO A 223 -18.07 7.40 -12.34
C PRO A 223 -16.84 6.73 -12.99
N GLU A 224 -15.62 7.11 -12.63
CA GLU A 224 -14.39 6.42 -13.06
C GLU A 224 -14.36 4.94 -12.62
N GLU A 225 -15.07 4.61 -11.54
CA GLU A 225 -15.09 3.28 -10.92
C GLU A 225 -16.28 2.42 -11.36
N GLN A 226 -17.23 2.98 -12.12
CA GLN A 226 -18.44 2.27 -12.56
C GLN A 226 -18.15 0.92 -13.23
N ARG A 227 -17.04 0.83 -13.98
CA ARG A 227 -16.64 -0.39 -14.70
C ARG A 227 -16.20 -1.54 -13.79
N PHE A 228 -15.94 -1.28 -12.51
CA PHE A 228 -15.59 -2.28 -11.50
C PHE A 228 -16.82 -2.80 -10.75
N GLY A 229 -18.00 -2.23 -11.00
CA GLY A 229 -19.28 -2.74 -10.55
C GLY A 229 -19.43 -2.83 -9.02
N GLY A 230 -20.20 -3.80 -8.57
CA GLY A 230 -20.60 -3.96 -7.18
C GLY A 230 -21.89 -3.19 -6.84
N ARG A 231 -22.53 -3.60 -5.76
CA ARG A 231 -23.81 -3.03 -5.30
C ARG A 231 -23.97 -3.13 -3.79
N LYS A 232 -24.76 -2.22 -3.22
CA LYS A 232 -25.29 -2.37 -1.87
C LYS A 232 -26.31 -3.51 -1.83
N VAL A 233 -26.26 -4.32 -0.77
CA VAL A 233 -27.23 -5.37 -0.47
C VAL A 233 -27.65 -5.26 0.99
N ALA A 234 -28.92 -5.54 1.30
CA ALA A 234 -29.33 -5.68 2.68
C ALA A 234 -28.74 -6.97 3.26
N THR A 235 -28.13 -6.90 4.43
CA THR A 235 -27.66 -8.06 5.18
C THR A 235 -28.82 -8.69 5.96
N GLU A 236 -28.63 -9.90 6.48
CA GLU A 236 -29.62 -10.58 7.33
C GLU A 236 -29.97 -9.79 8.60
N SER A 237 -29.04 -8.98 9.11
CA SER A 237 -29.25 -8.06 10.22
C SER A 237 -30.00 -6.78 9.86
N GLY A 238 -30.38 -6.58 8.59
CA GLY A 238 -31.02 -5.37 8.08
C GLY A 238 -30.08 -4.18 7.90
N SER A 239 -28.77 -4.36 8.10
CA SER A 239 -27.75 -3.36 7.75
C SER A 239 -27.42 -3.40 6.26
N GLU A 240 -26.81 -2.33 5.72
CA GLU A 240 -26.29 -2.36 4.36
C GLU A 240 -24.91 -3.02 4.32
N GLY A 241 -24.73 -3.97 3.40
CA GLY A 241 -23.44 -4.58 3.07
C GLY A 241 -23.11 -4.32 1.60
N ILE A 242 -21.86 -4.57 1.21
CA ILE A 242 -21.41 -4.44 -0.17
C ILE A 242 -21.22 -5.84 -0.77
N HIS A 243 -21.83 -6.05 -1.93
CA HIS A 243 -21.68 -7.28 -2.70
C HIS A 243 -20.99 -6.99 -4.03
N PHE A 244 -19.94 -7.77 -4.30
CA PHE A 244 -19.26 -7.85 -5.58
C PHE A 244 -19.48 -9.27 -6.12
N ASP A 245 -20.03 -9.37 -7.33
CA ASP A 245 -20.19 -10.60 -8.10
C ASP A 245 -19.06 -10.73 -9.15
N PRO A 246 -18.01 -11.52 -8.88
CA PRO A 246 -16.88 -11.65 -9.81
C PRO A 246 -17.28 -12.21 -11.17
N ALA A 247 -18.36 -13.02 -11.24
CA ALA A 247 -18.85 -13.59 -12.48
C ALA A 247 -19.50 -12.53 -13.40
N GLN A 248 -19.97 -11.41 -12.83
CA GLN A 248 -20.42 -10.23 -13.57
C GLN A 248 -19.29 -9.24 -13.86
N GLY A 249 -18.05 -9.57 -13.46
CA GLY A 249 -16.91 -8.68 -13.63
C GLY A 249 -16.73 -7.67 -12.51
N ASP A 250 -17.50 -7.77 -11.42
CA ASP A 250 -17.33 -6.88 -10.27
C ASP A 250 -15.98 -7.13 -9.59
N ARG A 251 -15.39 -6.07 -9.02
CA ARG A 251 -14.12 -6.14 -8.28
C ARG A 251 -14.23 -5.32 -7.00
N SER A 252 -13.78 -5.90 -5.89
CA SER A 252 -13.69 -5.18 -4.60
C SER A 252 -12.44 -4.33 -4.46
N VAL A 253 -11.41 -4.60 -5.27
CA VAL A 253 -10.12 -3.90 -5.25
C VAL A 253 -9.81 -3.40 -6.65
N ILE A 254 -9.33 -2.17 -6.73
CA ILE A 254 -8.83 -1.51 -7.92
C ILE A 254 -7.31 -1.35 -7.76
N ILE A 255 -6.57 -1.68 -8.81
CA ILE A 255 -5.14 -1.37 -8.88
C ILE A 255 -4.98 -0.08 -9.67
N GLU A 256 -4.52 0.97 -9.01
CA GLU A 256 -4.17 2.20 -9.69
C GLU A 256 -2.65 2.27 -9.97
N VAL A 257 -2.29 2.68 -11.19
CA VAL A 257 -0.96 3.20 -11.54
C VAL A 257 -1.05 4.73 -11.54
N PRO A 258 -0.69 5.43 -10.44
CA PRO A 258 -0.85 6.88 -10.38
C PRO A 258 -0.07 7.57 -11.50
N ASN A 259 1.13 7.07 -11.81
CA ASN A 259 1.97 7.60 -12.87
C ASN A 259 1.31 7.66 -14.25
N ARG A 260 0.38 6.74 -14.52
CA ARG A 260 -0.31 6.58 -15.81
C ARG A 260 -1.79 7.00 -15.75
N ARG A 261 -2.31 7.32 -14.56
CA ARG A 261 -3.75 7.52 -14.30
C ARG A 261 -4.60 6.34 -14.76
N LEU A 262 -4.06 5.13 -14.59
CA LEU A 262 -4.75 3.90 -14.97
C LEU A 262 -5.39 3.27 -13.74
N LEU A 263 -6.67 2.96 -13.84
CA LEU A 263 -7.40 2.11 -12.90
C LEU A 263 -7.58 0.76 -13.56
N LEU A 264 -7.09 -0.30 -12.94
CA LEU A 264 -7.00 -1.62 -13.54
C LEU A 264 -7.65 -2.66 -12.64
N ARG A 265 -8.26 -3.65 -13.28
CA ARG A 265 -8.58 -4.93 -12.65
C ARG A 265 -7.31 -5.76 -12.51
N ALA A 266 -7.38 -6.78 -11.68
CA ALA A 266 -6.35 -7.80 -11.52
C ALA A 266 -5.82 -8.36 -12.85
N ASP A 267 -6.75 -8.85 -13.65
CA ASP A 267 -6.52 -9.54 -14.91
C ASP A 267 -5.94 -8.59 -15.97
N GLU A 268 -6.38 -7.33 -15.97
CA GLU A 268 -5.84 -6.29 -16.85
C GLU A 268 -4.42 -5.89 -16.44
N TRP A 269 -4.16 -5.82 -15.13
CA TRP A 269 -2.81 -5.60 -14.61
C TRP A 269 -1.88 -6.75 -14.98
N GLU A 270 -2.30 -8.00 -14.76
CA GLU A 270 -1.52 -9.20 -15.11
C GLU A 270 -1.17 -9.22 -16.60
N ALA A 271 -2.15 -8.96 -17.47
CA ALA A 271 -1.94 -9.00 -18.91
C ALA A 271 -1.00 -7.90 -19.43
N GLY A 272 -1.00 -6.70 -18.82
CA GLY A 272 -0.30 -5.52 -19.36
C GLY A 272 0.89 -5.01 -18.55
N HIS A 273 0.94 -5.28 -17.25
CA HIS A 273 1.80 -4.58 -16.28
C HIS A 273 2.49 -5.52 -15.26
N ALA A 274 2.14 -6.81 -15.22
CA ALA A 274 2.92 -7.78 -14.44
C ALA A 274 4.31 -8.01 -15.06
N ALA A 275 4.41 -7.97 -16.39
CA ALA A 275 5.66 -8.19 -17.12
C ALA A 275 6.62 -6.99 -17.10
N THR A 276 6.19 -5.80 -16.66
CA THR A 276 7.10 -4.65 -16.52
C THR A 276 8.10 -4.95 -15.39
N ILE A 277 9.33 -5.22 -15.82
CA ILE A 277 10.49 -5.65 -15.04
C ILE A 277 10.70 -4.72 -13.84
N GLY A 278 10.77 -5.31 -12.64
CA GLY A 278 11.28 -4.62 -11.45
C GLY A 278 10.61 -5.08 -10.16
N PHE A 279 11.42 -5.54 -9.21
CA PHE A 279 11.14 -5.46 -7.78
C PHE A 279 12.21 -4.54 -7.18
N PRO A 280 11.87 -3.75 -6.14
CA PRO A 280 10.63 -3.76 -5.37
C PRO A 280 9.47 -2.96 -6.01
N ARG A 281 8.23 -3.34 -5.67
CA ARG A 281 7.02 -2.53 -5.90
C ARG A 281 6.56 -1.91 -4.60
N ILE A 282 6.05 -0.69 -4.65
CA ILE A 282 5.63 0.04 -3.46
C ILE A 282 4.15 0.38 -3.61
N ALA A 283 3.35 0.02 -2.61
CA ALA A 283 1.94 0.32 -2.61
C ALA A 283 1.55 1.27 -1.48
N CYS A 284 0.70 2.23 -1.80
CA CYS A 284 -0.32 2.71 -0.87
C CYS A 284 -1.47 1.70 -0.90
N ILE A 285 -2.06 1.37 0.25
CA ILE A 285 -3.11 0.35 0.35
C ILE A 285 -4.26 0.89 1.21
N ASP A 286 -5.45 0.92 0.63
CA ASP A 286 -6.71 1.00 1.36
C ASP A 286 -7.09 -0.41 1.83
N VAL A 287 -7.28 -0.58 3.14
CA VAL A 287 -7.68 -1.87 3.74
C VAL A 287 -9.11 -1.82 4.29
N GLY A 288 -9.93 -0.87 3.81
CA GLY A 288 -11.31 -0.69 4.21
C GLY A 288 -11.42 0.14 5.49
N ASN A 289 -11.57 1.46 5.33
CA ASN A 289 -11.56 2.48 6.39
C ASN A 289 -10.20 2.75 7.04
N HIS A 290 -9.12 2.24 6.46
CA HIS A 290 -7.76 2.51 6.93
C HIS A 290 -6.76 2.43 5.79
N PHE A 291 -5.66 3.17 5.90
CA PHE A 291 -4.60 3.18 4.91
C PHE A 291 -3.27 2.74 5.50
N THR A 292 -2.56 1.91 4.74
CA THR A 292 -1.21 1.44 5.04
C THR A 292 -0.32 1.64 3.81
N CYS A 293 0.99 1.46 3.96
CA CYS A 293 1.86 1.28 2.80
C CYS A 293 2.58 -0.06 2.87
N ALA A 294 3.06 -0.54 1.73
CA ALA A 294 3.76 -1.82 1.66
C ALA A 294 4.85 -1.81 0.61
N VAL A 295 5.82 -2.70 0.79
CA VAL A 295 6.82 -3.04 -0.21
C VAL A 295 6.65 -4.50 -0.59
N PHE A 296 6.58 -4.77 -1.89
CA PHE A 296 6.63 -6.11 -2.46
C PHE A 296 8.03 -6.33 -3.01
N PHE A 297 8.61 -7.50 -2.75
CA PHE A 297 9.99 -7.84 -3.12
C PHE A 297 10.15 -9.36 -3.25
N GLU A 298 11.37 -9.80 -3.59
CA GLU A 298 11.79 -11.20 -3.50
C GLU A 298 12.67 -11.35 -2.28
N ALA A 299 12.30 -12.27 -1.39
CA ALA A 299 13.15 -12.65 -0.28
C ALA A 299 13.78 -14.03 -0.52
N PRO A 300 15.03 -14.26 -0.08
CA PRO A 300 15.59 -15.59 -0.02
C PRO A 300 14.72 -16.54 0.81
N ALA A 301 14.51 -17.75 0.30
CA ALA A 301 13.69 -18.79 0.91
C ALA A 301 14.53 -20.04 1.26
N GLY A 302 15.75 -19.82 1.76
CA GLY A 302 16.71 -20.89 1.99
C GLY A 302 17.33 -21.39 0.68
N GLU A 303 17.58 -22.69 0.59
CA GLU A 303 18.18 -23.33 -0.60
C GLU A 303 17.21 -23.39 -1.79
N GLU A 304 15.91 -23.16 -1.57
CA GLU A 304 14.83 -23.28 -2.55
C GLU A 304 14.66 -22.03 -3.45
N GLY A 305 15.56 -21.05 -3.34
CA GLY A 305 15.58 -19.87 -4.20
C GLY A 305 14.95 -18.64 -3.55
N VAL A 306 14.12 -17.91 -4.31
CA VAL A 306 13.45 -16.69 -3.86
C VAL A 306 11.94 -16.90 -3.78
N LEU A 307 11.31 -16.31 -2.77
CA LEU A 307 9.86 -16.28 -2.63
C LEU A 307 9.36 -14.84 -2.80
N PRO A 308 8.14 -14.67 -3.34
CA PRO A 308 7.46 -13.39 -3.24
C PRO A 308 7.22 -13.04 -1.79
N SER A 309 7.59 -11.81 -1.42
CA SER A 309 7.46 -11.31 -0.07
C SER A 309 6.85 -9.92 -0.06
N THR A 310 6.08 -9.64 0.98
CA THR A 310 5.50 -8.32 1.24
C THR A 310 5.86 -7.89 2.65
N LEU A 311 6.24 -6.62 2.80
CA LEU A 311 6.36 -5.98 4.10
C LEU A 311 5.33 -4.85 4.19
N HIS A 312 4.40 -4.97 5.12
CA HIS A 312 3.38 -3.97 5.40
C HIS A 312 3.84 -3.03 6.51
N PHE A 313 3.48 -1.76 6.37
CA PHE A 313 3.81 -0.68 7.28
C PHE A 313 2.52 -0.05 7.78
N ASN A 314 2.11 -0.43 8.98
CA ASN A 314 0.90 0.07 9.59
C ASN A 314 1.07 1.51 10.07
N THR A 315 0.04 2.32 9.85
CA THR A 315 0.00 3.72 10.30
C THR A 315 -0.67 3.86 11.69
N THR A 316 -1.03 2.75 12.33
CA THR A 316 -1.43 2.70 13.75
C THR A 316 -0.79 1.50 14.44
N LYS A 317 -0.99 1.36 15.76
CA LYS A 317 -0.57 0.19 16.55
C LYS A 317 -1.48 -1.04 16.38
N SER A 318 -2.58 -0.92 15.62
CA SER A 318 -3.48 -2.03 15.37
C SER A 318 -2.93 -2.94 14.28
N LYS A 319 -3.09 -4.25 14.47
CA LYS A 319 -2.76 -5.26 13.47
C LYS A 319 -3.83 -5.25 12.39
N TYR A 320 -3.44 -4.95 11.16
CA TYR A 320 -4.35 -4.97 10.01
C TYR A 320 -4.13 -6.18 9.12
N SER A 321 -3.25 -7.11 9.53
CA SER A 321 -3.13 -8.50 9.04
C SER A 321 -4.42 -9.32 9.24
N THR A 322 -5.51 -8.79 8.72
CA THR A 322 -6.83 -9.36 8.63
C THR A 322 -6.91 -10.19 7.35
N ARG A 323 -7.99 -10.95 7.21
CA ARG A 323 -8.31 -11.71 5.99
C ARG A 323 -8.26 -10.82 4.73
N HIS A 324 -8.60 -9.54 4.84
CA HIS A 324 -8.60 -8.61 3.70
C HIS A 324 -7.17 -8.25 3.23
N MET A 325 -6.26 -7.97 4.16
CA MET A 325 -4.84 -7.78 3.82
C MET A 325 -4.22 -9.04 3.22
N LEU A 326 -4.58 -10.21 3.75
CA LEU A 326 -4.14 -11.49 3.19
C LEU A 326 -4.65 -11.65 1.75
N GLN A 327 -5.90 -11.30 1.46
CA GLN A 327 -6.43 -11.31 0.09
C GLN A 327 -5.65 -10.38 -0.84
N ILE A 328 -5.33 -9.16 -0.39
CA ILE A 328 -4.53 -8.20 -1.15
C ILE A 328 -3.12 -8.73 -1.42
N ALA A 329 -2.45 -9.30 -0.41
CA ALA A 329 -1.12 -9.85 -0.56
C ALA A 329 -1.11 -11.11 -1.43
N HIS A 330 -2.07 -12.03 -1.26
CA HIS A 330 -2.22 -13.21 -2.10
C HIS A 330 -2.49 -12.85 -3.55
N PHE A 331 -3.33 -11.84 -3.78
CA PHE A 331 -3.57 -11.26 -5.09
C PHE A 331 -2.26 -10.79 -5.73
N LEU A 332 -1.43 -10.04 -5.00
CA LEU A 332 -0.14 -9.56 -5.49
C LEU A 332 0.87 -10.68 -5.73
N PHE A 333 0.83 -11.75 -4.94
CA PHE A 333 1.65 -12.94 -5.14
C PHE A 333 1.21 -13.75 -6.37
N ALA A 334 -0.10 -13.87 -6.60
CA ALA A 334 -0.65 -14.52 -7.80
C ALA A 334 -0.25 -13.75 -9.07
N MET A 335 -0.26 -12.42 -9.03
CA MET A 335 0.18 -11.55 -10.14
C MET A 335 1.67 -11.72 -10.51
N ARG A 336 2.46 -12.44 -9.71
CA ARG A 336 3.90 -12.69 -9.92
C ARG A 336 4.23 -14.11 -10.36
N ALA A 337 3.29 -15.06 -10.24
CA ALA A 337 3.48 -16.38 -10.81
C ALA A 337 3.67 -16.18 -12.32
N ARG A 338 4.88 -16.43 -12.83
CA ARG A 338 5.11 -16.44 -14.28
C ARG A 338 4.09 -17.41 -14.84
N VAL A 339 3.13 -16.91 -15.61
CA VAL A 339 2.39 -17.77 -16.52
C VAL A 339 3.45 -18.23 -17.52
N GLU A 340 4.05 -19.39 -17.28
CA GLU A 340 4.90 -20.00 -18.30
C GLU A 340 4.05 -20.04 -19.56
N PRO A 341 4.50 -19.42 -20.68
CA PRO A 341 3.76 -19.54 -21.92
C PRO A 341 3.65 -21.03 -22.18
N SER A 342 2.43 -21.55 -22.18
CA SER A 342 2.17 -22.95 -22.41
C SER A 342 2.84 -23.33 -23.73
N LEU A 343 3.99 -24.02 -23.65
CA LEU A 343 4.67 -24.60 -24.79
C LEU A 343 3.95 -25.89 -25.26
N ALA A 344 2.81 -26.22 -24.66
CA ALA A 344 2.01 -27.36 -25.08
C ALA A 344 1.36 -27.05 -26.44
N PRO A 345 1.48 -27.95 -27.43
CA PRO A 345 0.69 -27.86 -28.66
C PRO A 345 -0.80 -27.80 -28.29
N GLU A 346 -1.56 -26.98 -29.02
CA GLU A 346 -2.98 -26.65 -28.78
C GLU A 346 -3.71 -27.70 -27.93
N PRO A 347 -4.09 -27.38 -26.69
CA PRO A 347 -4.87 -28.31 -25.89
C PRO A 347 -6.26 -28.47 -26.54
N PRO A 348 -6.80 -29.71 -26.57
CA PRO A 348 -8.14 -29.96 -27.10
C PRO A 348 -9.15 -29.18 -26.28
N GLU A 349 -9.88 -28.23 -26.90
CA GLU A 349 -11.01 -27.44 -26.35
C GLU A 349 -11.25 -27.62 -24.84
N THR A 350 -10.26 -27.26 -24.02
CA THR A 350 -10.44 -27.33 -22.57
C THR A 350 -11.12 -26.03 -22.18
N PRO A 351 -12.23 -26.07 -21.43
CA PRO A 351 -12.86 -24.85 -20.94
C PRO A 351 -11.82 -23.97 -20.24
N ALA A 352 -11.93 -22.65 -20.45
CA ALA A 352 -11.06 -21.68 -19.80
C ALA A 352 -10.95 -21.99 -18.29
N PRO A 353 -9.75 -21.88 -17.69
CA PRO A 353 -9.58 -22.13 -16.26
C PRO A 353 -10.63 -21.33 -15.49
N GLU A 354 -11.35 -22.00 -14.60
CA GLU A 354 -12.39 -21.36 -13.81
C GLU A 354 -11.79 -20.12 -13.12
N PRO A 355 -12.42 -18.94 -13.23
CA PRO A 355 -11.93 -17.74 -12.58
C PRO A 355 -11.84 -18.03 -11.07
N LEU A 356 -10.75 -17.59 -10.43
CA LEU A 356 -10.58 -17.70 -8.98
C LEU A 356 -11.77 -17.02 -8.28
N THR A 357 -12.77 -17.81 -7.88
CA THR A 357 -13.96 -17.32 -7.20
C THR A 357 -13.68 -17.12 -5.71
N ARG A 358 -14.52 -16.29 -5.08
CA ARG A 358 -14.48 -15.84 -3.68
C ARG A 358 -14.42 -16.99 -2.65
N GLU A 359 -14.72 -18.23 -3.06
CA GLU A 359 -14.79 -19.44 -2.22
C GLU A 359 -13.45 -20.17 -2.03
N ALA A 360 -12.39 -19.82 -2.79
CA ALA A 360 -11.07 -20.47 -2.67
C ALA A 360 -10.23 -20.01 -1.45
N PHE A 361 -10.75 -19.11 -0.61
CA PHE A 361 -9.95 -18.43 0.42
C PHE A 361 -10.37 -18.82 1.84
N VAL A 362 -10.01 -20.03 2.25
CA VAL A 362 -9.99 -20.46 3.67
C VAL A 362 -8.52 -20.59 4.07
N ILE A 363 -8.04 -19.71 4.95
CA ILE A 363 -6.66 -19.71 5.46
C ILE A 363 -6.70 -20.21 6.91
N TYR A 364 -5.92 -21.25 7.18
CA TYR A 364 -5.65 -21.74 8.53
C TYR A 364 -4.50 -20.93 9.12
N LEU A 365 -4.69 -20.39 10.32
CA LEU A 365 -3.58 -19.95 11.16
C LEU A 365 -3.02 -21.24 11.79
N GLU A 366 -1.76 -21.57 11.54
CA GLU A 366 -1.07 -22.50 12.44
C GLU A 366 -0.94 -21.77 13.78
N GLU A 367 -1.76 -22.14 14.75
CA GLU A 367 -1.42 -21.90 16.14
C GLU A 367 -0.14 -22.69 16.39
N GLU A 368 0.99 -22.00 16.58
CA GLU A 368 2.15 -22.64 17.18
C GLU A 368 1.69 -23.20 18.53
N ASP A 369 1.71 -24.52 18.65
CA ASP A 369 1.49 -25.24 19.90
C ASP A 369 2.43 -24.66 20.96
N SER A 370 1.94 -23.69 21.74
CA SER A 370 2.65 -23.14 22.87
C SER A 370 2.78 -24.26 23.90
N PRO A 371 4.01 -24.70 24.24
CA PRO A 371 4.21 -25.72 25.25
C PRO A 371 4.16 -25.06 26.64
N LEU A 372 3.05 -24.40 26.97
CA LEU A 372 2.80 -23.83 28.28
C LEU A 372 1.34 -24.11 28.69
N GLN A 373 1.06 -25.39 28.91
CA GLN A 373 0.08 -25.81 29.92
C GLN A 373 0.75 -26.84 30.84
N LYS A 374 1.31 -26.37 31.96
CA LYS A 374 1.26 -27.02 33.27
C LYS A 374 1.32 -25.97 34.36
#